data_AF-A0A8S8Y1Y1-F1
#
_entry.id   AF-A0A8S8Y1Y1-F1
#
_cell.length_a   1.000
_cell.length_b   1.000
_cell.length_c   1.000
_cell.angle_alpha   90.00
_cell.angle_beta   90.00
_cell.angle_gamma   90.00
#
_symmetry.space_group_name_H-M   'P 1'
#
loop_
_entity.id
_entity.type
_entity.pdbx_description
1 polymer ?
#
loop_
_entity_poly.entity_id
_entity_poly.type
_entity_poly.pdbx_seq_one_letter_code
_entity_poly.pdbx_strand_id
1 'polypeptide(L)'
;MTSEEITQALISGGRLIAERNFSQATNSRDGLLDVLRLSNKFDSDGFQSVLSESDEKRTLDPVITWLRELEHAQMQRMSYLHPISALPVIHYVSAKVQEIEDLRFIVRGRMAGLSTEVLEAHVL
;
A
#
# COMPACT_ATOMS: atom_id res chain seq x y z
N MET A 1 10.49 -17.04 -7.61
CA MET A 1 9.59 -16.82 -8.76
C MET A 1 10.45 -16.41 -9.93
N THR A 2 10.18 -16.95 -11.12
CA THR A 2 10.83 -16.49 -12.35
C THR A 2 10.20 -15.17 -12.83
N SER A 3 10.91 -14.39 -13.65
CA SER A 3 10.36 -13.14 -14.19
C SER A 3 9.06 -13.37 -14.99
N GLU A 4 8.95 -14.54 -15.63
CA GLU A 4 7.79 -14.96 -16.39
C GLU A 4 6.57 -15.21 -15.50
N GLU A 5 6.76 -15.86 -14.34
CA GLU A 5 5.71 -16.04 -13.33
C GLU A 5 5.23 -14.70 -12.76
N ILE A 6 6.14 -13.76 -12.49
CA ILE A 6 5.78 -12.42 -12.01
C ILE A 6 4.96 -11.69 -13.08
N THR A 7 5.35 -11.80 -14.35
CA THR A 7 4.64 -11.17 -15.47
C THR A 7 3.21 -11.72 -15.60
N GLN A 8 3.02 -13.03 -15.42
CA GLN A 8 1.70 -13.66 -15.43
C GLN A 8 0.83 -13.26 -14.22
N ALA A 9 1.45 -12.89 -13.10
CA ALA A 9 0.76 -12.42 -11.91
C ALA A 9 0.36 -10.93 -11.97
N LEU A 10 0.76 -10.19 -13.00
CA LEU A 10 0.42 -8.77 -13.13
C LEU A 10 -1.09 -8.58 -13.35
N ILE A 11 -1.67 -7.67 -12.57
CA ILE A 11 -3.08 -7.29 -12.67
C ILE A 11 -3.23 -6.11 -13.63
N SER A 12 -4.10 -6.25 -14.63
CA SER A 12 -4.38 -5.19 -15.61
C SER A 12 -5.14 -4.00 -15.01
N GLY A 13 -4.99 -2.80 -15.61
CA GLY A 13 -5.74 -1.59 -15.23
C GLY A 13 -4.97 -0.60 -14.35
N GLY A 14 -3.76 -0.97 -13.92
CA GLY A 14 -2.83 -0.05 -13.27
C GLY A 14 -2.36 1.08 -14.20
N ARG A 15 -1.91 2.19 -13.62
CA ARG A 15 -1.40 3.35 -14.36
C ARG A 15 0.03 3.76 -14.00
N LEU A 16 0.55 3.24 -12.89
CA LEU A 16 1.85 3.65 -12.36
C LEU A 16 3.01 3.08 -13.19
N ILE A 17 2.86 1.83 -13.64
CA ILE A 17 3.83 1.14 -14.48
C ILE A 17 3.19 0.92 -15.85
N ALA A 18 3.82 1.45 -16.90
CA ALA A 18 3.37 1.22 -18.28
C ALA A 18 3.74 -0.20 -18.74
N GLU A 19 2.88 -0.83 -19.56
CA GLU A 19 3.08 -2.21 -20.03
C GLU A 19 4.45 -2.43 -20.70
N ARG A 20 4.94 -1.43 -21.46
CA ARG A 20 6.27 -1.46 -22.09
C ARG A 20 7.43 -1.63 -21.09
N ASN A 21 7.22 -1.30 -19.82
CA ASN A 21 8.22 -1.37 -18.75
C ASN A 21 8.07 -2.62 -17.88
N PHE A 22 7.10 -3.50 -18.15
CA PHE A 22 6.86 -4.70 -17.33
C PHE A 22 8.08 -5.61 -17.25
N SER A 23 8.72 -5.90 -18.39
CA SER A 23 9.91 -6.75 -18.40
C SER A 23 11.05 -6.20 -17.53
N GLN A 24 11.24 -4.88 -17.50
CA GLN A 24 12.24 -4.23 -16.64
C GLN A 24 11.84 -4.34 -15.16
N ALA A 25 10.56 -4.09 -14.85
CA ALA A 25 10.03 -4.15 -13.50
C ALA A 25 10.03 -5.56 -12.90
N THR A 26 9.83 -6.60 -13.72
CA THR A 26 9.79 -8.00 -13.27
C THR A 26 11.15 -8.68 -13.24
N ASN A 27 12.20 -8.04 -13.76
CA ASN A 27 13.53 -8.66 -13.84
C ASN A 27 14.28 -8.60 -12.51
N SER A 28 14.21 -7.46 -11.81
CA SER A 28 14.87 -7.28 -10.50
C SER A 28 14.18 -6.19 -9.68
N ARG A 29 14.45 -6.19 -8.36
CA ARG A 29 13.99 -5.13 -7.45
C ARG A 29 14.50 -3.75 -7.88
N ASP A 30 15.76 -3.66 -8.28
CA ASP A 30 16.33 -2.39 -8.76
C ASP A 30 15.66 -1.93 -10.06
N GLY A 31 15.35 -2.87 -10.96
CA GLY A 31 14.61 -2.58 -12.19
C GLY A 31 13.21 -2.02 -11.91
N LEU A 32 12.51 -2.56 -10.91
CA LEU A 32 11.24 -2.01 -10.44
C LEU A 32 11.39 -0.58 -9.90
N LEU A 33 12.38 -0.33 -9.05
CA LEU A 33 12.64 0.99 -8.46
C LEU A 33 12.96 2.04 -9.53
N ASP A 34 13.76 1.67 -10.53
CA ASP A 34 14.08 2.55 -11.65
C ASP A 34 12.84 2.90 -12.48
N VAL A 35 11.94 1.93 -12.69
CA VAL A 35 10.67 2.19 -13.38
C VAL A 35 9.75 3.09 -12.55
N LEU A 36 9.70 2.91 -11.24
CA LEU A 36 8.89 3.76 -10.34
C LEU A 36 9.39 5.21 -10.32
N ARG A 37 10.71 5.42 -10.38
CA ARG A 37 11.34 6.75 -10.46
C ARG A 37 10.95 7.55 -11.70
N LEU A 38 10.52 6.89 -12.78
CA LEU A 38 10.03 7.58 -13.99
C LEU A 38 8.68 8.29 -13.74
N SER A 39 7.96 7.94 -12.67
CA SER A 39 6.67 8.53 -12.34
C SER A 39 6.81 9.72 -11.40
N ASN A 40 6.54 10.93 -11.91
CA ASN A 40 6.52 12.16 -11.10
C ASN A 40 5.43 12.19 -10.00
N LYS A 41 4.50 11.23 -10.01
CA LYS A 41 3.39 11.17 -9.04
C LYS A 41 3.66 10.22 -7.88
N PHE A 42 4.79 9.50 -7.90
CA PHE A 42 5.14 8.52 -6.91
C PHE A 42 6.36 8.97 -6.11
N ASP A 43 6.21 8.97 -4.79
CA ASP A 43 7.30 9.30 -3.89
C ASP A 43 8.29 8.13 -3.80
N SER A 44 9.26 8.14 -4.70
CA SER A 44 10.28 7.10 -4.81
C SER A 44 11.26 7.11 -3.65
N ASP A 45 11.56 8.30 -3.11
CA ASP A 45 12.51 8.46 -2.01
C ASP A 45 11.89 8.00 -0.68
N GLY A 46 10.63 8.40 -0.42
CA GLY A 46 9.86 7.89 0.71
C GLY A 46 9.69 6.37 0.66
N PHE A 47 9.37 5.83 -0.53
CA PHE A 47 9.26 4.38 -0.71
C PHE A 47 10.57 3.64 -0.44
N GLN A 48 11.72 4.20 -0.87
CA GLN A 48 13.03 3.62 -0.59
C GLN A 48 13.35 3.55 0.91
N SER A 49 12.97 4.58 1.67
CA SER A 49 13.12 4.59 3.13
C SER A 49 12.32 3.46 3.78
N VAL A 50 11.05 3.31 3.38
CA VAL A 50 10.16 2.26 3.92
C VAL A 50 10.65 0.86 3.53
N LEU A 51 11.19 0.69 2.33
CA LEU A 51 11.83 -0.57 1.92
C LEU A 51 13.04 -0.92 2.77
N SER A 52 13.83 0.08 3.17
CA SER A 52 15.00 -0.14 4.04
C SER A 52 14.56 -0.56 5.45
N GLU A 53 13.51 0.09 5.99
CA GLU A 53 12.89 -0.30 7.26
C GLU A 53 12.30 -1.71 7.21
N SER A 54 11.64 -2.07 6.11
CA SER A 54 11.11 -3.41 5.87
C SER A 54 12.20 -4.49 5.85
N ASP A 55 13.34 -4.20 5.22
CA ASP A 55 14.48 -5.10 5.18
C ASP A 55 15.12 -5.27 6.58
N GLU A 56 15.23 -4.18 7.36
CA GLU A 56 15.72 -4.19 8.74
C GLU A 56 14.82 -5.01 9.68
N LYS A 57 13.51 -4.79 9.60
CA LYS A 57 12.51 -5.49 10.43
C LYS A 57 12.20 -6.90 9.93
N ARG A 58 12.70 -7.29 8.74
CA ARG A 58 12.44 -8.57 8.07
C ARG A 58 10.95 -8.89 7.91
N THR A 59 10.14 -7.87 7.66
CA THR A 59 8.70 -7.96 7.41
C THR A 59 8.28 -6.96 6.35
N LEU A 60 7.22 -7.26 5.60
CA LEU A 60 6.64 -6.35 4.61
C LEU A 60 5.65 -5.36 5.22
N ASP A 61 5.39 -5.43 6.53
CA ASP A 61 4.39 -4.59 7.20
C ASP A 61 4.62 -3.09 6.95
N PRO A 62 5.84 -2.53 7.03
CA PRO A 62 6.07 -1.11 6.73
C PRO A 62 5.62 -0.72 5.32
N VAL A 63 5.91 -1.56 4.33
CA VAL A 63 5.54 -1.34 2.92
C VAL A 63 4.02 -1.39 2.75
N ILE A 64 3.36 -2.34 3.40
CA ILE A 64 1.91 -2.50 3.34
C ILE A 64 1.22 -1.29 3.99
N THR A 65 1.68 -0.87 5.18
CA THR A 65 1.14 0.29 5.89
C THR A 65 1.31 1.56 5.06
N TRP A 66 2.50 1.80 4.50
CA TRP A 66 2.75 2.97 3.66
C TRP A 66 1.85 3.02 2.41
N LEU A 67 1.64 1.89 1.73
CA LEU A 67 0.75 1.81 0.56
C LEU A 67 -0.72 2.06 0.95
N ARG A 68 -1.16 1.55 2.10
CA ARG A 68 -2.51 1.80 2.63
C ARG A 68 -2.73 3.26 2.98
N GLU A 69 -1.76 3.91 3.62
CA GLU A 69 -1.81 5.34 3.92
C GLU A 69 -1.89 6.18 2.64
N LEU A 70 -1.10 5.83 1.63
CA LEU A 70 -1.13 6.50 0.32
C LEU A 70 -2.51 6.37 -0.34
N GLU A 71 -3.09 5.16 -0.32
CA GLU A 71 -4.44 4.89 -0.85
C GLU A 71 -5.50 5.70 -0.09
N HIS A 72 -5.45 5.68 1.25
CA HIS A 72 -6.39 6.39 2.11
C HIS A 72 -6.34 7.89 1.88
N ALA A 73 -5.13 8.47 1.88
CA ALA A 73 -4.92 9.90 1.62
C ALA A 73 -5.43 10.31 0.24
N GLN A 74 -5.21 9.47 -0.77
CA GLN A 74 -5.72 9.71 -2.12
C GLN A 74 -7.26 9.68 -2.16
N MET A 75 -7.90 8.67 -1.56
CA MET A 75 -9.36 8.57 -1.52
C MET A 75 -10.01 9.72 -0.77
N GLN A 76 -9.44 10.08 0.39
CA GLN A 76 -9.90 11.21 1.21
C GLN A 76 -9.82 12.52 0.41
N ARG A 77 -8.67 12.79 -0.22
CA ARG A 77 -8.47 13.98 -1.06
C ARG A 77 -9.48 14.05 -2.20
N MET A 78 -9.70 12.94 -2.91
CA MET A 78 -10.62 12.88 -4.05
C MET A 78 -12.07 13.07 -3.62
N SER A 79 -12.46 12.55 -2.45
CA SER A 79 -13.77 12.79 -1.83
C SER A 79 -14.01 14.29 -1.59
N TYR A 80 -13.04 15.00 -1.01
CA TYR A 80 -13.18 16.44 -0.76
C TYR A 80 -13.15 17.30 -2.03
N LEU A 81 -12.38 16.89 -3.05
CA LEU A 81 -12.30 17.62 -4.31
C LEU A 81 -13.60 17.51 -5.13
N HIS A 82 -14.33 16.40 -4.99
CA HIS A 82 -15.54 16.11 -5.76
C HIS A 82 -16.72 15.71 -4.85
N PRO A 83 -17.24 16.65 -4.04
CA PRO A 83 -18.24 16.34 -3.01
C PRO A 83 -19.60 15.94 -3.57
N ILE A 84 -19.94 16.35 -4.79
CA ILE A 84 -21.18 15.94 -5.50
C ILE A 84 -20.82 14.87 -6.53
N SER A 85 -20.39 13.71 -6.05
CA SER A 85 -20.05 12.56 -6.88
C SER A 85 -20.20 11.25 -6.08
N ALA A 86 -19.85 10.11 -6.69
CA ALA A 86 -19.79 8.84 -5.97
C ALA A 86 -18.56 8.73 -5.04
N LEU A 87 -17.55 9.58 -5.21
CA LEU A 87 -16.26 9.46 -4.50
C LEU A 87 -16.38 9.59 -2.97
N PRO A 88 -17.20 10.49 -2.39
CA PRO A 88 -17.41 10.53 -0.95
C PRO A 88 -18.02 9.25 -0.38
N VAL A 89 -18.93 8.62 -1.13
CA VAL A 89 -19.54 7.34 -0.71
C VAL A 89 -18.51 6.23 -0.75
N ILE A 90 -17.68 6.18 -1.81
CA ILE A 90 -16.59 5.20 -1.93
C ILE A 90 -15.59 5.37 -0.78
N HIS A 91 -15.16 6.60 -0.51
CA HIS A 91 -14.26 6.90 0.60
C HIS A 91 -14.86 6.50 1.95
N TYR A 92 -16.14 6.79 2.19
CA TYR A 92 -16.84 6.37 3.39
C TYR A 92 -16.85 4.83 3.55
N VAL A 93 -17.20 4.09 2.50
CA VAL A 93 -17.21 2.62 2.54
C VAL A 93 -15.81 2.07 2.82
N SER A 94 -14.79 2.61 2.16
CA SER A 94 -13.41 2.21 2.41
C SER A 94 -12.98 2.45 3.86
N ALA A 95 -13.28 3.63 4.41
CA ALA A 95 -12.99 3.96 5.80
C ALA A 95 -13.74 3.03 6.78
N LYS A 96 -14.97 2.63 6.44
CA LYS A 96 -15.73 1.65 7.24
C LYS A 96 -15.17 0.23 7.19
N VAL A 97 -14.63 -0.19 6.05
CA VAL A 97 -13.92 -1.49 5.96
C VAL A 97 -12.70 -1.47 6.87
N GLN A 98 -11.89 -0.41 6.78
CA GLN A 98 -10.70 -0.24 7.63
C GLN A 98 -11.06 -0.23 9.12
N GLU A 99 -12.07 0.54 9.53
CA GLU A 99 -12.53 0.58 10.93
C GLU A 99 -12.91 -0.83 11.46
N ILE A 100 -13.58 -1.64 10.65
CA ILE A 100 -13.94 -3.01 11.03
C ILE A 100 -12.70 -3.92 11.13
N GLU A 101 -11.73 -3.76 10.23
CA GLU A 101 -10.47 -4.49 10.27
C GLU A 101 -9.66 -4.14 11.53
N ASP A 102 -9.57 -2.86 11.87
CA ASP A 102 -8.87 -2.37 13.06
C ASP A 102 -9.52 -2.89 14.34
N LEU A 103 -10.85 -2.80 14.44
CA LEU A 103 -11.60 -3.38 15.57
C LEU A 103 -11.35 -4.89 15.69
N ARG A 104 -11.34 -5.61 14.57
CA ARG A 104 -11.07 -7.05 14.55
C ARG A 104 -9.63 -7.34 15.00
N PHE A 105 -8.67 -6.54 14.56
CA PHE A 105 -7.28 -6.66 14.95
C PHE A 105 -7.10 -6.45 16.46
N ILE A 106 -7.68 -5.38 17.02
CA ILE A 106 -7.66 -5.09 18.45
C ILE A 106 -8.25 -6.24 19.26
N VAL A 107 -9.47 -6.69 18.91
CA VAL A 107 -10.15 -7.76 19.65
C VAL A 107 -9.35 -9.06 19.61
N ARG A 108 -8.85 -9.47 18.44
CA ARG A 108 -8.06 -10.69 18.30
C ARG A 108 -6.73 -10.59 19.03
N GLY A 109 -6.05 -9.47 18.93
CA GLY A 109 -4.77 -9.25 19.61
C GLY A 109 -4.92 -9.28 21.13
N ARG A 110 -5.97 -8.66 21.67
CA ARG A 110 -6.31 -8.77 23.10
C ARG A 110 -6.60 -10.20 23.53
N MET A 111 -7.38 -10.95 22.74
CA MET A 111 -7.65 -12.37 23.04
C MET A 111 -6.40 -13.25 22.97
N ALA A 112 -5.44 -12.89 22.11
CA ALA A 112 -4.14 -13.56 22.02
C ALA A 112 -3.14 -13.13 23.10
N GLY A 113 -3.51 -12.20 23.99
CA GLY A 113 -2.65 -11.71 25.06
C GLY A 113 -1.59 -10.69 24.63
N LEU A 114 -1.76 -10.06 23.45
CA LEU A 114 -0.88 -8.95 23.04
C LEU A 114 -1.05 -7.75 23.97
N SER A 115 0.06 -7.04 24.22
CA SER A 115 0.04 -5.82 25.03
C SER A 115 -0.66 -4.68 24.29
N THR A 116 -1.11 -3.67 25.04
CA THR A 116 -1.78 -2.50 24.46
C THR A 116 -0.86 -1.76 23.50
N GLU A 117 0.41 -1.62 23.86
CA GLU A 117 1.42 -0.88 23.10
C GLU A 117 1.68 -1.53 21.73
N VAL A 118 1.70 -2.87 21.68
CA VAL A 118 1.85 -3.60 20.41
C VAL A 118 0.63 -3.41 19.52
N LEU A 119 -0.57 -3.34 20.09
CA LEU A 119 -1.81 -3.13 19.33
C LEU A 119 -1.92 -1.70 18.80
N GLU A 120 -1.55 -0.71 19.61
CA GLU A 120 -1.53 0.69 19.21
C GLU A 120 -0.58 0.92 18.05
N ALA A 121 0.63 0.35 18.08
CA ALA A 121 1.62 0.49 17.01
C ALA A 121 1.20 -0.07 15.63
N HIS A 122 0.11 -0.86 15.56
CA HIS A 122 -0.40 -1.43 14.31
C HIS A 122 -1.71 -0.78 13.83
N VAL A 123 -2.41 -0.05 14.70
CA VAL A 123 -3.72 0.57 14.40
C VAL A 123 -3.59 2.09 14.23
N LEU A 124 -2.64 2.71 14.93
CA LEU A 124 -2.36 4.15 14.91
C LEU A 124 -1.10 4.43 14.09
#